data_AF-A0A6L6EDL0-F1
#
_entry.id   AF-A0A6L6EDL0-F1
#
_cell.length_a   1.000
_cell.length_b   1.000
_cell.length_c   1.000
_cell.angle_alpha   90.00
_cell.angle_beta   90.00
_cell.angle_gamma   90.00
#
_symmetry.space_group_name_H-M   'P 1'
#
loop_
_entity.id
_entity.type
_entity.pdbx_description
1 polymer ?
#
loop_
_entity_poly.entity_id
_entity_poly.type
_entity_poly.pdbx_seq_one_letter_code
_entity_poly.pdbx_strand_id
1 'polypeptide(L)' 'MPTYQYICTECEHSFEVNQAFTDSTVPTCPECKGVVR' A
#
# COMPACT_ATOMS: atom_id res chain seq x y z
N MET A 1 0.37 -10.79 -12.13
CA MET A 1 0.82 -9.42 -11.76
C MET A 1 1.47 -9.51 -10.39
N PRO A 2 2.58 -8.81 -10.11
CA PRO A 2 3.16 -8.82 -8.78
C PRO A 2 2.19 -8.15 -7.80
N THR A 3 1.83 -8.87 -6.74
CA THR A 3 1.14 -8.30 -5.59
C THR A 3 2.20 -7.75 -4.64
N TYR A 4 2.06 -6.48 -4.29
CA TYR A 4 2.89 -5.83 -3.29
C TYR A 4 2.08 -5.75 -2.00
N GLN A 5 2.69 -6.20 -0.90
CA GLN A 5 2.14 -6.03 0.44
C GLN A 5 2.60 -4.69 1.00
N TYR A 6 1.65 -3.94 1.53
CA TYR A 6 1.90 -2.69 2.24
C TYR A 6 1.37 -2.79 3.66
N ILE A 7 2.11 -2.22 4.60
CA ILE A 7 1.70 -2.13 6.00
C ILE A 7 1.61 -0.66 6.37
N CYS A 8 0.43 -0.23 6.82
CA CYS A 8 0.29 1.10 7.37
C CYS A 8 0.87 1.17 8.79
N THR A 9 1.76 2.12 9.04
CA THR A 9 2.36 2.28 10.37
C THR A 9 1.49 3.05 11.36
N GLU A 10 0.39 3.66 10.93
CA GLU A 10 -0.52 4.39 11.83
C GLU A 10 -1.65 3.51 12.39
N CYS A 11 -2.25 2.68 11.55
CA CYS A 11 -3.35 1.81 11.94
C CYS A 11 -2.98 0.31 11.95
N GLU A 12 -1.70 -0.01 11.73
CA GLU A 12 -1.18 -1.38 11.63
C GLU A 12 -1.95 -2.26 10.64
N HIS A 13 -2.56 -1.63 9.62
CA HIS A 13 -3.35 -2.32 8.62
C HIS A 13 -2.45 -2.88 7.50
N SER A 14 -2.45 -4.21 7.35
CA SER A 14 -1.77 -4.92 6.27
C SER A 14 -2.72 -5.16 5.10
N PHE A 15 -2.34 -4.75 3.89
CA PHE A 15 -3.15 -4.97 2.70
C PHE A 15 -2.29 -5.29 1.47
N GLU A 16 -2.89 -5.99 0.52
CA GLU A 16 -2.25 -6.43 -0.73
C GLU A 16 -2.77 -5.60 -1.90
N VAL A 17 -1.85 -5.04 -2.69
CA VAL A 17 -2.18 -4.27 -3.88
C VAL A 17 -1.55 -4.93 -5.10
N ASN A 18 -2.39 -5.21 -6.09
CA ASN A 18 -1.92 -5.61 -7.41
C ASN A 18 -1.40 -4.36 -8.13
N GLN A 19 -0.09 -4.25 -8.32
CA GLN A 19 0.51 -3.09 -8.97
C GLN A 19 1.31 -3.48 -10.20
N ALA A 20 1.16 -2.70 -11.27
CA ALA A 20 1.98 -2.85 -12.46
C ALA A 20 3.33 -2.14 -12.26
N PHE A 21 4.40 -2.70 -12.84
CA PHE A 21 5.76 -2.13 -12.76
C PHE A 21 5.87 -0.70 -13.31
N THR A 22 4.96 -0.31 -14.18
CA THR A 22 4.90 1.03 -14.81
C THR A 22 4.18 2.07 -13.97
N ASP A 23 3.53 1.67 -12.87
CA ASP A 23 2.69 2.56 -12.08
C ASP A 23 3.47 3.17 -10.92
N SER A 24 3.39 4.49 -10.75
CA SER A 24 4.09 5.23 -9.71
C SER A 24 3.62 4.78 -8.31
N THR A 25 4.54 4.18 -7.56
CA THR A 25 4.33 3.55 -6.25
C THR A 25 4.11 4.59 -5.15
N VAL A 26 2.87 5.08 -5.03
CA VAL A 26 2.44 5.81 -3.83
C VAL A 26 1.13 5.23 -3.31
N PRO A 27 1.15 4.07 -2.63
CA PRO A 27 -0.03 3.60 -1.93
C PRO A 27 -0.19 4.45 -0.67
N THR A 28 -1.21 5.27 -0.60
CA THR A 28 -1.71 5.80 0.68
C THR A 28 -2.61 4.77 1.33
N CYS A 29 -2.61 4.67 2.66
CA CYS A 29 -3.50 3.74 3.35
C CYS A 29 -4.98 4.08 3.04
N PRO A 30 -5.81 3.14 2.58
CA PRO A 30 -7.22 3.43 2.26
C PRO A 30 -8.08 3.72 3.50
N GLU A 31 -7.69 3.22 4.68
CA GLU A 31 -8.41 3.41 5.94
C GLU A 31 -8.14 4.79 6.57
N CYS A 32 -6.87 5.13 6.77
CA CYS A 32 -6.49 6.35 7.50
C CYS A 32 -5.86 7.44 6.63
N LYS A 33 -5.57 7.15 5.34
CA LYS A 33 -4.76 8.02 4.45
C LYS A 33 -3.36 8.33 5.00
N GLY A 34 -2.92 7.54 5.98
CA GLY A 34 -1.59 7.61 6.58
C GLY A 34 -0.50 7.07 5.66
N VAL A 35 0.73 7.32 6.06
CA VAL A 35 1.93 6.85 5.36
C VAL A 35 2.03 5.33 5.51
N VAL A 36 2.16 4.61 4.39
CA VAL A 36 2.46 3.17 4.38
C VAL A 36 3.94 2.96 4.07
N ARG A 37 4.48 1.82 4.51
CA ARG A 37 5.88 1.44 4.32
C ARG A 37 5.98 0.05 3.71
#